data_AF-A4U469-F1
#
_entry.id   AF-A4U469-F1
#
_cell.length_a   1.000
_cell.length_b   1.000
_cell.length_c   1.000
_cell.angle_alpha   90.00
_cell.angle_beta   90.00
_cell.angle_gamma   90.00
#
_symmetry.space_group_name_H-M   'P 1'
#
loop_
_entity.id
_entity.type
_entity.pdbx_description
1 polymer ?
#
loop_
_entity_poly.entity_id
_entity_poly.type
_entity_poly.pdbx_seq_one_letter_code
_entity_poly.pdbx_strand_id
1 'polypeptide(L)'
;MNRKKTRISLAAATLALGTGVSMFSAPAYACGEDTYLGSICAVAAKYCPSGFLPAQGQLLSTSQNQALYYLLGNTYGGDGQTTFALPDLRGRTVTGVGSGPGLTPVPLGQRRGQEGVTLTPAQVPTANGPLSSGNQAATQTVPTLPPQLGLTYCISTGGLFPPQP
;
A
#
# COMPACT_ATOMS: atom_id res chain seq x y z
N MET A 1 37.47 67.35 37.74
CA MET A 1 38.93 67.22 37.94
C MET A 1 39.26 65.75 38.21
N ASN A 2 40.03 65.13 37.30
CA ASN A 2 40.86 63.91 37.41
C ASN A 2 40.27 62.55 37.83
N ARG A 3 40.17 61.60 36.86
CA ARG A 3 41.08 60.44 36.60
C ARG A 3 40.95 59.33 37.67
N LYS A 4 40.59 58.09 37.33
CA LYS A 4 41.50 57.09 36.73
C LYS A 4 40.72 55.86 36.16
N LYS A 5 41.26 55.34 35.05
CA LYS A 5 40.94 54.08 34.34
C LYS A 5 41.26 52.83 35.18
N THR A 6 40.72 51.65 34.82
CA THR A 6 41.38 50.30 34.69
C THR A 6 40.33 49.17 34.86
N ARG A 7 39.79 48.59 33.76
CA ARG A 7 40.10 47.31 33.06
C ARG A 7 39.60 46.00 33.71
N ILE A 8 38.76 45.30 32.93
CA ILE A 8 38.75 43.85 32.60
C ILE A 8 38.61 42.85 33.76
N SER A 9 37.49 42.12 33.79
CA SER A 9 37.46 40.67 34.06
C SER A 9 36.22 40.02 33.44
N LEU A 10 36.51 39.02 32.59
CA LEU A 10 35.59 38.02 32.05
C LEU A 10 34.85 37.29 33.18
N ALA A 11 33.53 37.13 33.04
CA ALA A 11 32.83 35.98 33.61
C ALA A 11 31.62 35.67 32.70
N ALA A 12 31.68 34.50 32.09
CA ALA A 12 30.61 33.91 31.30
C ALA A 12 29.35 33.70 32.15
N ALA A 13 28.20 34.09 31.62
CA ALA A 13 26.89 33.72 32.16
C ALA A 13 26.00 33.24 31.01
N THR A 14 26.22 32.01 30.57
CA THR A 14 25.26 31.22 29.79
C THR A 14 24.13 30.78 30.72
N LEU A 15 22.91 31.28 30.55
CA LEU A 15 21.68 30.69 31.10
C LEU A 15 20.43 31.36 30.51
N ALA A 16 19.78 30.70 29.55
CA ALA A 16 18.35 30.45 29.58
C ALA A 16 17.93 29.66 28.34
N LEU A 17 17.63 28.39 28.61
CA LEU A 17 16.89 27.45 27.78
C LEU A 17 15.67 28.11 27.11
N GLY A 18 15.77 28.27 25.79
CA GLY A 18 14.67 28.61 24.92
C GLY A 18 14.80 27.82 23.63
N THR A 19 15.04 26.51 23.73
CA THR A 19 14.90 25.58 22.61
C THR A 19 13.40 25.44 22.29
N GLY A 20 12.82 26.51 21.76
CA GLY A 20 11.66 26.41 20.88
C GLY A 20 12.14 25.80 19.57
N VAL A 21 12.61 24.55 19.61
CA VAL A 21 12.47 23.68 18.45
C VAL A 21 10.97 23.44 18.39
N SER A 22 10.26 24.36 17.74
CA SER A 22 8.95 24.07 17.22
C SER A 22 9.15 22.86 16.31
N MET A 23 8.92 21.68 16.91
CA MET A 23 8.69 20.45 16.17
C MET A 23 7.39 20.65 15.42
N PHE A 24 7.41 21.51 14.40
CA PHE A 24 6.52 21.32 13.28
C PHE A 24 6.97 20.00 12.69
N SER A 25 6.33 18.92 13.14
CA SER A 25 6.40 17.65 12.46
C SER A 25 5.97 17.95 11.03
N ALA A 26 6.92 18.08 10.11
CA ALA A 26 6.61 18.04 8.70
C ALA A 26 5.83 16.73 8.48
N PRO A 27 4.74 16.73 7.68
CA PRO A 27 4.07 15.49 7.36
C PRO A 27 5.08 14.58 6.66
N ALA A 28 5.56 13.56 7.36
CA ALA A 28 6.43 12.55 6.78
C ALA A 28 5.58 11.62 5.93
N TYR A 29 5.94 11.47 4.67
CA TYR A 29 5.31 10.52 3.76
C TYR A 29 5.89 9.12 4.03
N ALA A 30 5.05 8.10 4.19
CA ALA A 30 5.52 6.73 4.54
C ALA A 30 6.32 6.04 3.43
N CYS A 31 6.58 6.73 2.30
CA CYS A 31 7.14 6.15 1.08
C CYS A 31 8.27 6.97 0.45
N GLY A 32 8.89 7.86 1.24
CA GLY A 32 9.91 8.80 0.76
C GLY A 32 9.33 10.18 0.48
N GLU A 33 10.17 11.22 0.63
CA GLU A 33 9.73 12.62 0.54
C GLU A 33 9.27 13.01 -0.88
N ASP A 34 9.84 12.36 -1.91
CA ASP A 34 9.49 12.53 -3.33
C ASP A 34 8.79 11.28 -3.88
N THR A 35 7.57 11.04 -3.42
CA THR A 35 6.77 9.92 -3.89
C THR A 35 6.14 10.24 -5.26
N TYR A 36 6.19 9.29 -6.20
CA TYR A 36 5.41 9.38 -7.44
C TYR A 36 3.93 9.13 -7.19
N LEU A 37 3.09 9.91 -7.88
CA LEU A 37 1.65 9.74 -7.89
C LEU A 37 1.29 8.30 -8.33
N GLY A 38 0.36 7.66 -7.63
CA GLY A 38 -0.09 6.29 -7.94
C GLY A 38 0.83 5.17 -7.44
N SER A 39 1.95 5.49 -6.78
CA SER A 39 2.78 4.51 -6.08
C SER A 39 2.03 3.83 -4.93
N ILE A 40 2.38 2.57 -4.65
CA ILE A 40 1.77 1.76 -3.59
C ILE A 40 2.83 1.44 -2.54
N CYS A 41 2.45 1.56 -1.28
CA CYS A 41 3.30 1.26 -0.15
C CYS A 41 2.58 0.39 0.87
N ALA A 42 3.34 -0.46 1.54
CA ALA A 42 2.86 -1.24 2.67
C ALA A 42 3.24 -0.53 3.97
N VAL A 43 2.27 -0.34 4.86
CA VAL A 43 2.49 0.21 6.20
C VAL A 43 1.99 -0.77 7.25
N ALA A 44 2.72 -0.86 8.37
CA ALA A 44 2.31 -1.66 9.53
C ALA A 44 1.21 -0.99 10.37
N ALA A 45 0.94 0.29 10.11
CA ALA A 45 -0.12 1.04 10.77
C ALA A 45 -1.52 0.64 10.26
N LYS A 46 -2.55 0.90 11.07
CA LYS A 46 -3.95 0.67 10.71
C LYS A 46 -4.52 1.68 9.71
N TYR A 47 -3.81 2.77 9.47
CA TYR A 47 -4.25 3.90 8.64
C TYR A 47 -3.16 4.30 7.66
N CYS A 48 -3.58 4.93 6.56
CA CYS A 48 -2.66 5.55 5.62
C CYS A 48 -2.30 6.95 6.10
N PRO A 49 -1.03 7.36 6.00
CA PRO A 49 -0.60 8.71 6.33
C PRO A 49 -1.20 9.75 5.36
N SER A 50 -1.10 11.02 5.71
CA SER A 50 -1.55 12.13 4.87
C SER A 50 -0.94 12.07 3.46
N GLY A 51 -1.75 12.38 2.43
CA GLY A 51 -1.35 12.27 1.02
C GLY A 51 -1.48 10.86 0.43
N PHE A 52 -1.86 9.89 1.25
CA PHE A 52 -2.14 8.53 0.82
C PHE A 52 -3.56 8.13 1.16
N LEU A 53 -4.11 7.25 0.33
CA LEU A 53 -5.39 6.61 0.57
C LEU A 53 -5.23 5.09 0.63
N PRO A 54 -6.10 4.40 1.38
CA PRO A 54 -6.06 2.95 1.42
C PRO A 54 -6.39 2.32 0.06
N ALA A 55 -5.59 1.36 -0.39
CA ALA A 55 -5.80 0.59 -1.62
C ALA A 55 -6.86 -0.52 -1.40
N GLN A 56 -8.10 -0.10 -1.15
CA GLN A 56 -9.23 -0.97 -0.79
C GLN A 56 -10.39 -0.93 -1.82
N GLY A 57 -10.12 -0.51 -3.06
CA GLY A 57 -11.16 -0.51 -4.11
C GLY A 57 -12.18 0.64 -4.04
N GLN A 58 -11.91 1.68 -3.26
CA GLN A 58 -12.82 2.83 -3.15
C GLN A 58 -12.92 3.62 -4.47
N LEU A 59 -14.10 4.19 -4.73
CA LEU A 59 -14.36 5.07 -5.86
C LEU A 59 -13.97 6.50 -5.54
N LEU A 60 -13.23 7.13 -6.44
CA LEU A 60 -12.83 8.53 -6.38
C LEU A 60 -13.43 9.32 -7.54
N SER A 61 -13.71 10.59 -7.30
CA SER A 61 -14.13 11.51 -8.36
C SER A 61 -12.96 11.80 -9.31
N THR A 62 -13.20 11.59 -10.60
CA THR A 62 -12.27 11.92 -11.68
C THR A 62 -11.95 13.41 -11.72
N SER A 63 -12.93 14.28 -11.44
CA SER A 63 -12.74 15.73 -11.49
C SER A 63 -11.84 16.27 -10.38
N GLN A 64 -11.80 15.58 -9.22
CA GLN A 64 -10.95 15.98 -8.10
C GLN A 64 -9.56 15.35 -8.15
N ASN A 65 -9.39 14.24 -8.86
CA ASN A 65 -8.15 13.46 -8.89
C ASN A 65 -7.68 13.21 -10.32
N GLN A 66 -7.71 14.25 -11.16
CA GLN A 66 -7.49 14.11 -12.60
C GLN A 66 -6.10 13.56 -12.96
N ALA A 67 -5.06 13.98 -12.24
CA ALA A 67 -3.70 13.47 -12.43
C ALA A 67 -3.60 11.97 -12.09
N LEU A 68 -4.30 11.53 -11.05
CA LEU A 68 -4.31 10.11 -10.64
C LEU A 68 -5.12 9.27 -11.63
N TYR A 69 -6.25 9.80 -12.10
CA TYR A 69 -7.04 9.17 -13.16
C TYR A 69 -6.26 9.00 -14.46
N TYR A 70 -5.44 9.98 -14.85
CA TYR A 70 -4.61 9.87 -16.05
C TYR A 70 -3.61 8.70 -15.97
N LEU A 71 -3.17 8.32 -14.77
CA LEU A 71 -2.28 7.18 -14.56
C LEU A 71 -3.01 5.83 -14.47
N LEU A 72 -4.11 5.75 -13.71
CA LEU A 72 -4.79 4.46 -13.45
C LEU A 72 -5.89 4.15 -14.48
N GLY A 73 -6.50 5.17 -15.08
CA GLY A 73 -7.71 5.05 -15.87
C GLY A 73 -8.85 4.41 -15.08
N ASN A 74 -9.65 3.58 -15.77
CA ASN A 74 -10.72 2.77 -15.17
C ASN A 74 -10.30 1.32 -14.89
N THR A 75 -8.99 1.03 -14.90
CA THR A 75 -8.42 -0.34 -14.84
C THR A 75 -8.94 -1.15 -13.64
N TYR A 76 -9.21 -0.48 -12.52
CA TYR A 76 -9.65 -1.12 -11.27
C TYR A 76 -11.17 -1.00 -11.02
N GLY A 77 -11.91 -0.38 -11.95
CA GLY A 77 -13.35 -0.14 -11.87
C GLY A 77 -13.73 1.34 -11.95
N GLY A 78 -15.01 1.63 -11.71
CA GLY A 78 -15.64 2.94 -11.91
C GLY A 78 -16.31 3.06 -13.29
N ASP A 79 -16.96 4.19 -13.53
CA ASP A 79 -17.64 4.47 -14.80
C ASP A 79 -16.70 5.07 -15.87
N GLY A 80 -15.47 5.46 -15.48
CA GLY A 80 -14.49 6.07 -16.38
C GLY A 80 -14.87 7.46 -16.89
N GLN A 81 -15.94 8.06 -16.35
CA GLN A 81 -16.42 9.38 -16.74
C GLN A 81 -16.42 10.32 -15.54
N THR A 82 -17.14 9.94 -14.48
CA THR A 82 -17.24 10.74 -13.24
C THR A 82 -16.41 10.15 -12.12
N THR A 83 -16.17 8.85 -12.15
CA THR A 83 -15.48 8.09 -11.11
C THR A 83 -14.53 7.04 -11.65
N PHE A 84 -13.51 6.75 -10.87
CA PHE A 84 -12.61 5.62 -11.07
C PHE A 84 -12.34 4.94 -9.72
N ALA A 85 -12.02 3.65 -9.76
CA ALA A 85 -11.69 2.90 -8.56
C ALA A 85 -10.18 2.83 -8.34
N LEU A 86 -9.78 2.78 -7.07
CA LEU A 86 -8.42 2.40 -6.68
C LEU A 86 -8.24 0.88 -6.76
N PRO A 87 -7.00 0.37 -6.74
CA PRO A 87 -6.74 -1.06 -6.55
C PRO A 87 -7.38 -1.56 -5.25
N ASP A 88 -7.88 -2.80 -5.26
CA ASP A 88 -8.33 -3.51 -4.05
C ASP A 88 -7.32 -4.59 -3.71
N LEU A 89 -6.52 -4.36 -2.68
CA LEU A 89 -5.46 -5.27 -2.22
C LEU A 89 -5.85 -6.03 -0.94
N ARG A 90 -7.10 -5.93 -0.49
CA ARG A 90 -7.56 -6.66 0.69
C ARG A 90 -7.61 -8.16 0.40
N GLY A 91 -6.93 -8.95 1.25
CA GLY A 91 -6.85 -10.40 1.08
C GLY A 91 -6.04 -10.86 -0.13
N ARG A 92 -5.28 -9.96 -0.77
CA ARG A 92 -4.55 -10.25 -2.01
C ARG A 92 -3.06 -9.97 -1.88
N THR A 93 -2.26 -10.86 -2.45
CA THR A 93 -0.83 -10.62 -2.65
C THR A 93 -0.59 -9.97 -4.01
N VAL A 94 0.24 -8.94 -4.05
CA VAL A 94 0.61 -8.26 -5.30
C VAL A 94 1.49 -9.18 -6.14
N THR A 95 1.18 -9.32 -7.43
CA THR A 95 1.98 -10.07 -8.40
C THR A 95 2.38 -9.14 -9.54
N GLY A 96 3.60 -9.30 -10.07
CA GLY A 96 4.07 -8.52 -11.22
C GLY A 96 3.23 -8.77 -12.47
N VAL A 97 3.01 -7.71 -13.25
CA VAL A 97 2.34 -7.82 -14.55
C VAL A 97 3.28 -8.40 -15.61
N GLY A 98 2.71 -9.04 -16.61
CA GLY A 98 3.44 -9.50 -17.79
C GLY A 98 3.22 -10.97 -18.14
N SER A 99 3.97 -11.42 -19.14
CA SER A 99 3.98 -12.80 -19.64
C SER A 99 5.43 -13.26 -19.81
N GLY A 100 5.70 -14.53 -19.50
CA GLY A 100 7.02 -15.14 -19.69
C GLY A 100 6.90 -16.63 -20.02
N PRO A 101 7.96 -17.28 -20.53
CA PRO A 101 7.94 -18.71 -20.85
C PRO A 101 7.56 -19.54 -19.62
N GLY A 102 6.50 -20.36 -19.75
CA GLY A 102 5.98 -21.18 -18.64
C GLY A 102 5.18 -20.41 -17.58
N LEU A 103 4.98 -19.09 -17.72
CA LEU A 103 4.15 -18.29 -16.83
C LEU A 103 2.77 -18.05 -17.45
N THR A 104 1.75 -18.06 -16.59
CA THR A 104 0.43 -17.56 -17.01
C THR A 104 0.48 -16.04 -17.12
N PRO A 105 0.06 -15.43 -18.25
CA PRO A 105 0.00 -13.98 -18.38
C PRO A 105 -0.81 -13.31 -17.26
N VAL A 106 -0.31 -12.18 -16.75
CA VAL A 106 -0.98 -11.35 -15.74
C VAL A 106 -1.14 -9.93 -16.31
N PRO A 107 -2.32 -9.56 -16.84
CA PRO A 107 -2.63 -8.19 -17.20
C PRO A 107 -2.79 -7.33 -15.95
N LEU A 108 -2.51 -6.03 -16.09
CA LEU A 108 -2.72 -5.04 -15.05
C LEU A 108 -4.20 -5.03 -14.63
N GLY A 109 -4.46 -4.95 -13.32
CA GLY A 109 -5.82 -4.92 -12.76
C GLY A 109 -6.52 -6.28 -12.68
N GLN A 110 -5.97 -7.36 -13.25
CA GLN A 110 -6.62 -8.67 -13.19
C GLN A 110 -6.63 -9.22 -11.77
N ARG A 111 -7.83 -9.51 -11.25
CA ARG A 111 -8.03 -10.22 -9.98
C ARG A 111 -7.96 -11.73 -10.23
N ARG A 112 -7.02 -12.42 -9.56
CA ARG A 112 -6.82 -13.87 -9.66
C ARG A 112 -6.69 -14.51 -8.28
N GLY A 113 -6.82 -15.85 -8.26
CA GLY A 113 -6.79 -16.65 -7.05
C GLY A 113 -8.14 -16.74 -6.35
N GLN A 114 -8.25 -17.74 -5.47
CA GLN A 114 -9.35 -17.90 -4.53
C GLN A 114 -8.74 -18.16 -3.16
N GLU A 115 -9.27 -17.51 -2.12
CA GLU A 115 -8.80 -17.65 -0.73
C GLU A 115 -9.10 -19.05 -0.16
N GLY A 116 -10.10 -19.73 -0.71
CA GLY A 116 -10.39 -21.13 -0.44
C GLY A 116 -11.19 -21.75 -1.59
N VAL A 117 -10.83 -22.97 -1.96
CA VAL A 117 -11.58 -23.78 -2.93
C VAL A 117 -12.28 -24.91 -2.20
N THR A 118 -13.58 -25.05 -2.43
CA THR A 118 -14.31 -26.24 -1.99
C THR A 118 -14.12 -27.31 -3.04
N LEU A 119 -13.45 -28.39 -2.69
CA LEU A 119 -13.26 -29.51 -3.61
C LEU A 119 -14.58 -30.29 -3.72
N THR A 120 -15.09 -30.39 -4.94
CA THR A 120 -16.18 -31.30 -5.28
C THR A 120 -15.61 -32.68 -5.61
N PRO A 121 -16.37 -33.79 -5.48
CA PRO A 121 -15.90 -35.12 -5.85
C PRO A 121 -15.39 -35.24 -7.29
N ALA A 122 -15.82 -34.36 -8.21
CA ALA A 122 -15.34 -34.30 -9.59
C ALA A 122 -13.94 -33.68 -9.74
N GLN A 123 -13.46 -32.93 -8.74
CA GLN A 123 -12.16 -32.27 -8.74
C GLN A 123 -11.08 -33.07 -8.00
N VAL A 124 -11.47 -34.16 -7.33
CA VAL A 124 -10.55 -35.09 -6.70
C VAL A 124 -10.30 -36.24 -7.67
N PRO A 125 -9.04 -36.63 -7.94
CA PRO A 125 -8.75 -37.83 -8.71
C PRO A 125 -9.48 -39.03 -8.12
N THR A 126 -10.23 -39.76 -8.93
CA THR A 126 -10.86 -41.01 -8.48
C THR A 126 -9.76 -41.98 -8.08
N ALA A 127 -9.74 -42.36 -6.80
CA ALA A 127 -8.83 -43.39 -6.32
C ALA A 127 -9.24 -44.74 -6.94
N ASN A 128 -8.51 -45.17 -7.97
CA ASN A 128 -8.72 -46.48 -8.58
C ASN A 128 -8.00 -47.54 -7.73
N GLY A 129 -8.58 -47.93 -6.60
CA GLY A 129 -8.09 -48.98 -5.71
C GLY A 129 -9.05 -49.20 -4.53
N PRO A 130 -9.11 -50.39 -3.92
CA PRO A 130 -10.03 -50.66 -2.81
C PRO A 130 -9.65 -49.82 -1.58
N LEU A 131 -10.31 -48.68 -1.42
CA LEU A 131 -10.25 -47.87 -0.21
C LEU A 131 -11.13 -48.51 0.86
N SER A 132 -10.51 -49.17 1.84
CA SER A 132 -11.18 -49.57 3.08
C SER A 132 -11.31 -48.38 4.02
N SER A 133 -12.21 -47.44 3.73
CA SER A 133 -12.66 -46.46 4.71
C SER A 133 -14.06 -45.98 4.37
N GLY A 134 -14.94 -45.98 5.38
CA GLY A 134 -16.36 -45.71 5.24
C GLY A 134 -16.66 -44.40 4.52
N ASN A 135 -17.66 -44.45 3.64
CA ASN A 135 -18.21 -43.33 2.89
C ASN A 135 -18.54 -42.15 3.82
N GLN A 136 -17.64 -41.19 3.92
CA GLN A 136 -17.99 -39.82 4.25
C GLN A 136 -17.37 -38.97 3.14
N ALA A 137 -18.20 -38.58 2.17
CA ALA A 137 -17.87 -37.51 1.23
C ALA A 137 -17.66 -36.23 2.05
N ALA A 138 -16.47 -36.06 2.59
CA ALA A 138 -16.12 -34.89 3.37
C ALA A 138 -15.85 -33.75 2.39
N THR A 139 -16.69 -32.72 2.45
CA THR A 139 -16.36 -31.41 1.90
C THR A 139 -15.14 -30.88 2.65
N GLN A 140 -13.95 -31.10 2.10
CA GLN A 140 -12.71 -30.62 2.68
C GLN A 140 -12.35 -29.28 2.04
N THR A 141 -12.39 -28.21 2.83
CA THR A 141 -11.82 -26.92 2.43
C THR A 141 -10.32 -27.00 2.61
N VAL A 142 -9.57 -26.97 1.50
CA VAL A 142 -8.11 -26.92 1.54
C VAL A 142 -7.68 -25.45 1.47
N PRO A 143 -6.96 -24.91 2.47
CA PRO A 143 -6.41 -23.58 2.39
C PRO A 143 -5.32 -23.55 1.31
N THR A 144 -5.51 -22.73 0.28
CA THR A 144 -4.58 -22.57 -0.85
C THR A 144 -3.56 -21.45 -0.63
N LEU A 145 -3.65 -20.74 0.50
CA LEU A 145 -2.84 -19.56 0.80
C LEU A 145 -1.56 -19.95 1.54
N PRO A 146 -0.37 -19.46 1.11
CA PRO A 146 0.84 -19.56 1.93
C PRO A 146 0.70 -18.71 3.21
N PRO A 147 1.53 -18.95 4.23
CA PRO A 147 1.54 -18.11 5.42
C PRO A 147 1.78 -16.63 5.03
N GLN A 148 0.89 -15.75 5.46
CA GLN A 148 0.88 -14.33 5.09
C GLN A 148 0.72 -13.44 6.31
N LEU A 149 1.38 -12.28 6.31
CA LEU A 149 1.23 -11.23 7.30
C LEU A 149 0.51 -10.05 6.65
N GLY A 150 -0.61 -9.63 7.25
CA GLY A 150 -1.39 -8.50 6.76
C GLY A 150 -0.70 -7.17 7.03
N LEU A 151 -0.44 -6.39 5.98
CA LEU A 151 -0.06 -4.99 6.05
C LEU A 151 -1.12 -4.13 5.36
N THR A 152 -1.21 -2.87 5.76
CA THR A 152 -2.10 -1.92 5.10
C THR A 152 -1.42 -1.41 3.84
N TYR A 153 -2.04 -1.62 2.68
CA TYR A 153 -1.57 -1.02 1.43
C TYR A 153 -2.19 0.36 1.23
N CYS A 154 -1.34 1.34 0.95
CA CYS A 154 -1.68 2.73 0.75
C CYS A 154 -1.18 3.18 -0.63
N ILE A 155 -2.03 3.88 -1.38
CA ILE A 155 -1.70 4.48 -2.67
C ILE A 155 -1.53 5.99 -2.53
N SER A 156 -0.47 6.53 -3.15
CA SER A 156 -0.21 7.96 -3.13
C SER A 156 -1.21 8.70 -4.03
N THR A 157 -1.98 9.61 -3.43
CA THR A 157 -2.91 10.50 -4.15
C THR A 157 -2.34 11.90 -4.38
N GLY A 158 -1.19 12.19 -3.76
CA GLY A 158 -0.35 13.35 -4.07
C GLY A 158 1.04 12.91 -4.54
N GLY A 159 1.86 13.85 -4.98
CA GLY A 159 3.26 13.61 -5.36
C GLY A 159 3.60 14.02 -6.78
N LEU A 160 4.80 13.65 -7.21
CA LEU A 160 5.30 13.97 -8.54
C LEU A 160 4.63 13.11 -9.59
N PHE A 161 4.26 13.70 -10.72
CA PHE A 161 3.79 12.92 -11.86
C PHE A 161 4.97 12.13 -12.46
N PRO A 162 4.85 10.80 -12.65
CA PRO A 162 5.95 9.99 -13.14
C PRO A 162 6.30 10.37 -14.58
N PRO A 163 7.60 10.45 -14.94
CA PRO A 163 8.00 10.74 -16.32
C PRO A 163 7.53 9.60 -17.24
N GLN A 164 6.98 9.97 -18.40
CA GLN A 164 6.66 9.00 -19.44
C GLN A 164 7.95 8.62 -20.19
N PRO A 165 8.19 7.33 -20.48
CA PRO A 165 9.35 6.87 -21.25
C PRO A 165 9.28 7.30 -22.72
#